data_AF-A0A246KTR6-F1
#
_entry.id   AF-A0A246KTR6-F1
#
_cell.length_a   1.000
_cell.length_b   1.000
_cell.length_c   1.000
_cell.angle_alpha   90.00
_cell.angle_beta   90.00
_cell.angle_gamma   90.00
#
_symmetry.space_group_name_H-M   'P 1'
#
loop_
_entity.id
_entity.type
_entity.pdbx_description
1 polymer ?
#
loop_
_entity_poly.entity_id
_entity_poly.type
_entity_poly.pdbx_seq_one_letter_code
_entity_poly.pdbx_strand_id
1 'polypeptide(L)'
;MSGRFYDPNPVYFDILSNQPVAGGFLQFFDQGTTNPRMTWSNQALTTPNTNPVPLDSSGRANVNIWLSGSYTVRLTDSLGAVIWTRDVNEGSVGNNVFPTLEAGKFLTNDGSVVLWADLIQLPDPTGSDGKMVVASGGGYVLQAQPTAPVSPIVVTDTSVKYVGTSSVILEQWGTASIPASGAQIATGTITFPTAYTTVPNLQVTINKGPGVVAAGFIGDIGVPSVSTTGATVAWDLGVDDVRSMYNLTSPLPIMWRAIGKVAS
;
A
#
# COMPACT_ATOMS: atom_id res chain seq x y z
N MET A 1 -10.92 37.55 30.53
CA MET A 1 -11.55 37.75 29.20
C MET A 1 -12.93 38.38 29.43
N SER A 2 -13.53 39.07 28.45
CA SER A 2 -14.88 39.63 28.63
C SER A 2 -15.95 38.61 28.21
N GLY A 3 -16.89 38.34 29.10
CA GLY A 3 -18.04 37.47 28.83
C GLY A 3 -19.32 38.30 28.80
N ARG A 4 -20.24 37.99 27.89
CA ARG A 4 -21.58 38.59 27.91
C ARG A 4 -22.43 37.89 28.98
N PHE A 5 -23.29 38.63 29.68
CA PHE A 5 -24.30 38.03 30.56
C PHE A 5 -25.19 37.05 29.75
N TYR A 6 -25.57 35.92 30.36
CA TYR A 6 -26.03 34.68 29.71
C TYR A 6 -27.07 34.83 28.59
N ASP A 7 -27.96 35.81 28.70
CA ASP A 7 -28.93 36.17 27.68
C ASP A 7 -28.78 37.67 27.36
N PRO A 8 -28.68 38.07 26.09
CA PRO A 8 -28.61 39.47 25.69
C PRO A 8 -29.90 40.28 25.92
N ASN A 9 -31.06 39.64 26.07
CA ASN A 9 -32.34 40.33 26.27
C ASN A 9 -33.36 39.48 27.10
N PRO A 10 -32.99 39.03 28.31
CA PRO A 10 -33.89 38.28 29.16
C PRO A 10 -35.00 39.19 29.69
N VAL A 11 -36.21 38.64 29.79
CA VAL A 11 -37.25 39.20 30.66
C VAL A 11 -37.06 38.62 32.04
N TYR A 12 -36.77 39.45 33.04
CA TYR A 12 -36.69 39.03 34.43
C TYR A 12 -38.09 39.00 35.03
N PHE A 13 -38.44 37.87 35.65
CA PHE A 13 -39.72 37.68 36.33
C PHE A 13 -39.51 37.57 37.84
N ASP A 14 -40.47 38.09 38.60
CA ASP A 14 -40.66 37.69 39.99
C ASP A 14 -41.56 36.45 40.02
N ILE A 15 -41.04 35.37 40.58
CA ILE A 15 -41.73 34.08 40.61
C ILE A 15 -42.96 34.08 41.52
N LEU A 16 -43.03 34.98 42.51
CA LEU A 16 -44.16 35.06 43.43
C LEU A 16 -45.35 35.80 42.82
N SER A 17 -45.11 36.84 42.02
CA SER A 17 -46.14 37.60 41.32
C SER A 17 -46.40 37.11 39.89
N ASN A 18 -45.50 36.28 39.33
CA ASN A 18 -45.53 35.77 37.97
C ASN A 18 -45.64 36.90 36.91
N GLN A 19 -45.07 38.06 37.22
CA GLN A 19 -45.02 39.26 36.38
C GLN A 19 -43.55 39.65 36.08
N PRO A 20 -43.29 40.34 34.96
CA PRO A 20 -41.99 40.96 34.72
C PRO A 20 -41.64 41.94 35.84
N VAL A 21 -40.35 42.02 36.18
CA VAL A 21 -39.84 42.96 37.19
C VAL A 21 -39.71 44.36 36.57
N ALA A 22 -40.86 44.96 36.27
CA ALA A 22 -40.96 46.28 35.67
C ALA A 22 -40.33 47.34 36.57
N GLY A 23 -39.33 48.06 36.05
CA GLY A 23 -38.64 49.12 36.80
C GLY A 23 -37.75 48.64 37.95
N GLY A 24 -37.44 47.33 38.01
CA GLY A 24 -36.47 46.79 38.97
C GLY A 24 -35.02 47.05 38.57
N PHE A 25 -34.09 46.39 39.26
CA PHE A 25 -32.66 46.60 39.05
C PHE A 25 -31.86 45.30 39.07
N LEU A 26 -30.81 45.25 38.26
CA LEU A 26 -29.72 44.27 38.40
C LEU A 26 -28.54 44.92 39.09
N GLN A 27 -28.10 44.33 40.18
CA GLN A 27 -26.92 44.74 40.93
C GLN A 27 -25.79 43.75 40.69
N PHE A 28 -24.59 44.26 40.49
CA PHE A 28 -23.40 43.46 40.18
C PHE A 28 -22.35 43.65 41.26
N PHE A 29 -21.80 42.56 41.77
CA PHE A 29 -20.81 42.58 42.85
C PHE A 29 -19.61 41.71 42.51
N ASP A 30 -18.50 41.96 43.21
CA ASP A 30 -17.41 40.98 43.27
C ASP A 30 -17.97 39.65 43.79
N GLN A 31 -17.58 38.55 43.14
CA GLN A 31 -18.12 37.22 43.42
C GLN A 31 -18.04 36.87 44.91
N GLY A 32 -19.17 36.46 45.49
CA GLY A 32 -19.30 36.08 46.89
C GLY A 32 -19.35 37.26 47.86
N THR A 33 -19.41 38.50 47.38
CA THR A 33 -19.40 39.71 48.22
C THR A 33 -20.60 40.63 47.94
N THR A 34 -20.66 41.75 48.66
CA THR A 34 -21.57 42.87 48.40
C THR A 34 -20.86 44.12 47.90
N ASN A 35 -19.60 44.00 47.46
CA ASN A 35 -18.83 45.13 46.92
C ASN A 35 -19.26 45.38 45.47
N PRO A 36 -19.84 46.54 45.11
CA PRO A 36 -20.30 46.80 43.76
C PRO A 36 -19.16 46.70 42.74
N ARG A 37 -19.38 45.93 41.68
CA ARG A 37 -18.42 45.74 40.60
C ARG A 37 -18.94 46.32 39.30
N MET A 38 -18.04 46.92 38.52
CA MET A 38 -18.36 47.53 37.24
C MET A 38 -18.75 46.47 36.21
N THR A 39 -19.74 46.80 35.37
CA THR A 39 -20.05 46.09 34.12
C THR A 39 -19.97 47.08 32.96
N TRP A 40 -19.97 46.60 31.72
CA TRP A 40 -19.74 47.44 30.54
C TRP A 40 -20.80 47.25 29.45
N SER A 41 -21.08 48.30 28.69
CA SER A 41 -22.02 48.28 27.58
C SER A 41 -21.41 47.77 26.27
N ASN A 42 -20.10 47.57 26.22
CA ASN A 42 -19.37 47.04 25.06
C ASN A 42 -18.38 45.94 25.45
N GLN A 43 -18.04 45.09 24.47
CA GLN A 43 -17.12 43.97 24.67
C GLN A 43 -15.69 44.41 24.99
N ALA A 44 -15.30 45.60 24.52
CA ALA A 44 -13.98 46.19 24.74
C ALA A 44 -13.77 46.69 26.18
N LEU A 45 -14.81 46.66 27.02
CA LEU A 45 -14.78 47.09 28.41
C LEU A 45 -14.40 48.58 28.61
N THR A 46 -14.80 49.44 27.67
CA THR A 46 -14.43 50.87 27.70
C THR A 46 -15.55 51.79 28.17
N THR A 47 -16.81 51.36 28.04
CA THR A 47 -17.98 52.16 28.45
C THR A 47 -18.67 51.48 29.63
N PRO A 48 -18.56 52.04 30.86
CA PRO A 48 -19.17 51.44 32.04
C PRO A 48 -20.70 51.60 32.04
N ASN A 49 -21.39 50.59 32.53
CA ASN A 49 -22.81 50.69 32.89
C ASN A 49 -22.96 51.29 34.29
N THR A 50 -24.15 51.83 34.58
CA THR A 50 -24.54 52.16 35.95
C THR A 50 -24.66 50.89 36.79
N ASN A 51 -24.40 50.98 38.09
CA ASN A 51 -24.65 49.90 39.04
C ASN A 51 -25.40 50.49 40.24
N PRO A 52 -26.69 50.19 40.43
CA PRO A 52 -27.49 49.17 39.72
C PRO A 52 -27.79 49.49 38.24
N VAL A 53 -27.98 48.45 37.42
CA VAL A 53 -28.49 48.56 36.04
C VAL A 53 -30.03 48.54 36.09
N PRO A 54 -30.72 49.59 35.61
CA PRO A 54 -32.18 49.64 35.64
C PRO A 54 -32.81 48.72 34.59
N LEU A 55 -33.96 48.15 34.95
CA LEU A 55 -34.84 47.42 34.04
C LEU A 55 -35.96 48.33 33.52
N ASP A 56 -36.40 48.08 32.29
CA ASP A 56 -37.53 48.78 31.68
C ASP A 56 -38.89 48.28 32.22
N SER A 57 -39.99 48.83 31.69
CA SER A 57 -41.35 48.41 32.05
C SER A 57 -41.68 46.97 31.66
N SER A 58 -40.87 46.33 30.81
CA SER A 58 -40.98 44.93 30.43
C SER A 58 -40.04 44.02 31.22
N GLY A 59 -39.32 44.54 32.22
CA GLY A 59 -38.37 43.76 33.02
C GLY A 59 -37.10 43.37 32.25
N ARG A 60 -36.67 44.19 31.27
CA ARG A 60 -35.45 43.98 30.46
C ARG A 60 -34.40 45.04 30.76
N ALA A 61 -33.14 44.66 30.67
CA ALA A 61 -32.05 45.63 30.71
C ALA A 61 -31.94 46.33 29.34
N ASN A 62 -31.97 47.67 29.33
CA ASN A 62 -31.85 48.46 28.08
C ASN A 62 -30.40 48.62 27.59
N VAL A 63 -29.44 48.02 28.29
CA VAL A 63 -28.01 48.08 27.95
C VAL A 63 -27.46 46.66 27.81
N ASN A 64 -26.45 46.52 26.96
CA ASN A 64 -25.64 45.31 26.99
C ASN A 64 -24.89 45.22 28.31
N ILE A 65 -24.78 44.00 28.85
CA ILE A 65 -24.06 43.76 30.10
C ILE A 65 -22.92 42.80 29.79
N TRP A 66 -21.72 43.37 29.67
CA TRP A 66 -20.46 42.65 29.59
C TRP A 66 -19.82 42.60 30.97
N LEU A 67 -19.26 41.44 31.30
CA LEU A 67 -18.60 41.12 32.56
C LEU A 67 -17.12 40.86 32.27
N SER A 68 -16.26 41.14 33.25
CA SER A 68 -14.83 40.82 33.21
C SER A 68 -14.50 39.96 34.42
N GLY A 69 -14.46 38.64 34.24
CA GLY A 69 -14.35 37.68 35.35
C GLY A 69 -15.71 37.22 35.90
N SER A 70 -15.67 36.58 37.06
CA SER A 70 -16.86 36.09 37.77
C SER A 70 -17.52 37.17 38.64
N TYR A 71 -18.85 37.13 38.73
CA TYR A 71 -19.68 38.13 39.43
C TYR A 71 -20.73 37.46 40.30
N THR A 72 -21.17 38.15 41.34
CA THR A 72 -22.48 37.91 41.96
C THR A 72 -23.49 38.91 41.40
N VAL A 73 -24.61 38.41 40.90
CA VAL A 73 -25.70 39.21 40.34
C VAL A 73 -26.92 39.10 41.25
N ARG A 74 -27.53 40.23 41.54
CA ARG A 74 -28.75 40.31 42.34
C ARG A 74 -29.84 41.05 41.57
N LEU A 75 -31.01 40.44 41.48
CA LEU A 75 -32.21 41.09 40.96
C LEU A 75 -33.03 41.65 42.11
N THR A 76 -33.41 42.92 42.01
CA THR A 76 -34.34 43.57 42.94
C THR A 76 -35.56 44.11 42.21
N ASP A 77 -36.68 44.22 42.93
CA ASP A 77 -37.85 44.95 42.45
C ASP A 77 -37.60 46.49 42.43
N SER A 78 -38.63 47.25 42.03
CA SER A 78 -38.58 48.71 41.95
C SER A 78 -38.49 49.40 43.32
N LEU A 79 -38.80 48.70 44.41
CA LEU A 79 -38.69 49.17 45.79
C LEU A 79 -37.37 48.75 46.46
N GLY A 80 -36.55 47.96 45.78
CA GLY A 80 -35.25 47.47 46.25
C GLY A 80 -35.30 46.13 47.01
N ALA A 81 -36.45 45.45 47.05
CA ALA A 81 -36.54 44.12 47.66
C ALA A 81 -35.84 43.08 46.77
N VAL A 82 -35.08 42.18 47.39
CA VAL A 82 -34.29 41.16 46.67
C VAL A 82 -35.19 40.02 46.23
N ILE A 83 -35.22 39.75 44.91
CA ILE A 83 -35.93 38.61 44.33
C ILE A 83 -35.01 37.39 44.30
N TRP A 84 -33.79 37.55 43.79
CA TRP A 84 -32.77 36.49 43.82
C TRP A 84 -31.35 37.04 43.80
N THR A 85 -30.41 36.21 44.23
CA THR A 85 -28.96 36.39 44.05
C THR A 85 -28.38 35.11 43.43
N ARG A 86 -27.51 35.26 42.42
CA ARG A 86 -26.87 34.16 41.68
C ARG A 86 -25.44 34.54 41.31
N ASP A 87 -24.55 33.56 41.30
CA ASP A 87 -23.20 33.74 40.78
C ASP A 87 -23.15 33.45 39.29
N VAL A 88 -22.38 34.26 38.57
CA VAL A 88 -22.02 34.11 37.18
C VAL A 88 -20.53 33.86 37.15
N ASN A 89 -20.12 32.65 36.79
CA ASN A 89 -18.71 32.33 36.62
C ASN A 89 -18.23 32.79 35.24
N GLU A 90 -16.98 33.29 35.15
CA GLU A 90 -16.32 33.40 33.85
C GLU A 90 -16.33 32.01 33.22
N GLY A 91 -16.90 31.88 32.02
CA GLY A 91 -16.83 30.62 31.29
C GLY A 91 -15.37 30.26 31.11
N SER A 92 -14.95 29.11 31.64
CA SER A 92 -13.62 28.57 31.38
C SER A 92 -13.56 28.23 29.89
N VAL A 93 -13.20 29.21 29.07
CA VAL A 93 -12.66 28.91 27.76
C VAL A 93 -11.36 28.17 28.06
N GLY A 94 -11.36 26.86 27.82
CA GLY A 94 -10.14 26.07 27.76
C GLY A 94 -9.29 26.64 26.63
N ASN A 95 -8.61 27.74 26.92
CA ASN A 95 -7.73 28.43 26.01
C ASN A 95 -6.44 27.63 25.97
N ASN A 96 -6.49 26.47 25.32
CA ASN A 96 -5.29 25.92 24.73
C ASN A 96 -4.82 26.98 23.73
N VAL A 97 -3.76 27.69 24.12
CA VAL A 97 -3.14 28.70 23.27
C VAL A 97 -2.60 27.98 22.05
N PHE A 98 -3.20 28.21 20.90
CA PHE A 98 -2.67 27.71 19.64
C PHE A 98 -1.44 28.53 19.25
N PRO A 99 -0.34 27.90 18.84
CA PRO A 99 0.80 28.61 18.28
C PRO A 99 0.41 29.32 16.97
N THR A 100 1.21 30.31 16.56
CA THR A 100 1.06 31.01 15.27
C THR A 100 0.92 30.01 14.12
N LEU A 101 0.05 30.28 13.15
CA LEU A 101 -0.18 29.37 12.03
C LEU A 101 1.09 29.14 11.21
N GLU A 102 1.41 27.87 10.94
CA GLU A 102 2.49 27.46 10.06
C GLU A 102 1.93 26.75 8.82
N ALA A 103 2.28 27.25 7.63
CA ALA A 103 1.81 26.67 6.38
C ALA A 103 2.37 25.26 6.16
N GLY A 104 1.52 24.33 5.71
CA GLY A 104 1.93 22.95 5.38
C GLY A 104 2.11 22.01 6.58
N LYS A 105 1.79 22.46 7.79
CA LYS A 105 1.85 21.66 9.02
C LYS A 105 0.46 21.31 9.53
N PHE A 106 0.39 20.28 10.37
CA PHE A 106 -0.83 19.92 11.07
C PHE A 106 -0.67 20.09 12.58
N LEU A 107 -1.78 20.37 13.25
CA LEU A 107 -1.80 20.66 14.66
C LEU A 107 -1.78 19.35 15.45
N THR A 108 -0.87 19.23 16.41
CA THR A 108 -0.73 18.06 17.29
C THR A 108 -0.40 18.49 18.72
N ASN A 109 -0.18 17.54 19.62
CA ASN A 109 0.26 17.79 20.99
C ASN A 109 1.33 16.78 21.43
N ASP A 110 2.16 17.19 22.38
CA ASP A 110 3.19 16.34 23.02
C ASP A 110 2.77 15.89 24.45
N GLY A 111 1.48 16.01 24.77
CA GLY A 111 0.94 15.77 26.11
C GLY A 111 1.10 16.94 27.09
N SER A 112 1.84 18.00 26.74
CA SER A 112 2.03 19.21 27.56
C SER A 112 1.54 20.47 26.87
N VAL A 113 1.78 20.59 25.56
CA VAL A 113 1.42 21.76 24.75
C VAL A 113 0.84 21.34 23.39
N VAL A 114 0.16 22.29 22.76
CA VAL A 114 -0.26 22.18 21.36
C VAL A 114 0.84 22.74 20.47
N LEU A 115 1.26 22.01 19.43
CA LEU A 115 2.35 22.39 18.53
C LEU A 115 2.06 22.01 17.06
N TRP A 116 2.79 22.60 16.13
CA TRP A 116 2.76 22.23 14.71
C TRP A 116 3.79 21.14 14.40
N ALA A 117 3.36 20.09 13.68
CA ALA A 117 4.24 19.05 13.18
C ALA A 117 4.24 19.01 11.65
N ASP A 118 5.38 18.60 11.09
CA ASP A 118 5.55 18.42 9.65
C ASP A 118 4.67 17.28 9.13
N LEU A 119 4.00 17.53 8.01
CA LEU A 119 3.21 16.52 7.32
C LEU A 119 4.08 15.82 6.26
N ILE A 120 4.53 14.59 6.54
CA ILE A 120 5.20 13.77 5.53
C ILE A 120 4.13 13.17 4.61
N GLN A 121 4.00 13.71 3.41
CA GLN A 121 3.02 13.22 2.41
C GLN A 121 3.66 12.31 1.37
N LEU A 122 2.84 11.41 0.83
CA LEU A 122 3.16 10.74 -0.42
C LEU A 122 3.07 11.74 -1.58
N PRO A 123 3.88 11.57 -2.64
CA PRO A 123 3.73 12.35 -3.86
C PRO A 123 2.36 12.16 -4.49
N ASP A 124 1.91 13.16 -5.25
CA ASP A 124 0.68 13.07 -6.04
C ASP A 124 0.72 11.84 -6.98
N PRO A 125 -0.24 10.91 -6.87
CA PRO A 125 -0.28 9.71 -7.69
C PRO A 125 -0.77 9.98 -9.13
N THR A 126 -1.23 11.19 -9.47
CA THR A 126 -1.76 11.51 -10.80
C THR A 126 -0.71 11.22 -11.89
N GLY A 127 -1.07 10.35 -12.85
CA GLY A 127 -0.16 9.93 -13.93
C GLY A 127 0.97 8.99 -13.51
N SER A 128 0.80 8.28 -12.38
CA SER A 128 1.82 7.39 -11.81
C SER A 128 1.48 5.90 -11.92
N ASP A 129 0.68 5.52 -12.91
CA ASP A 129 0.39 4.12 -13.22
C ASP A 129 1.70 3.32 -13.38
N GLY A 130 1.80 2.19 -12.68
CA GLY A 130 2.99 1.33 -12.68
C GLY A 130 4.20 1.89 -11.93
N LYS A 131 4.05 2.97 -11.16
CA LYS A 131 5.09 3.47 -10.24
C LYS A 131 4.84 2.99 -8.82
N MET A 132 5.91 2.97 -8.04
CA MET A 132 5.93 2.59 -6.63
C MET A 132 6.58 3.68 -5.79
N VAL A 133 6.09 3.80 -4.56
CA VAL A 133 6.60 4.74 -3.58
C VAL A 133 7.94 4.23 -3.05
N VAL A 134 8.96 5.08 -3.08
CA VAL A 134 10.30 4.79 -2.56
C VAL A 134 10.73 5.92 -1.62
N ALA A 135 11.36 5.58 -0.50
CA ALA A 135 11.93 6.58 0.40
C ALA A 135 13.13 7.27 -0.27
N SER A 136 13.19 8.60 -0.19
CA SER A 136 14.29 9.39 -0.75
C SER A 136 14.47 10.68 0.05
N GLY A 137 15.68 10.91 0.57
CA GLY A 137 16.07 12.19 1.17
C GLY A 137 15.18 12.70 2.31
N GLY A 138 14.58 11.81 3.12
CA GLY A 138 13.68 12.20 4.20
C GLY A 138 12.20 12.33 3.82
N GLY A 139 11.84 12.01 2.57
CA GLY A 139 10.47 11.92 2.09
C GLY A 139 10.23 10.72 1.20
N TYR A 140 9.25 10.83 0.32
CA TYR A 140 8.85 9.78 -0.61
C TYR A 140 8.87 10.29 -2.05
N VAL A 141 9.25 9.43 -3.00
CA VAL A 141 9.21 9.69 -4.45
C VAL A 141 8.54 8.53 -5.16
N LEU A 142 7.97 8.78 -6.34
CA LEU A 142 7.42 7.74 -7.20
C LEU A 142 8.44 7.33 -8.24
N GLN A 143 8.81 6.04 -8.24
CA GLN A 143 9.75 5.46 -9.20
C GLN A 143 9.05 4.37 -10.00
N ALA A 144 9.42 4.20 -11.27
CA ALA A 144 8.92 3.10 -12.09
C ALA A 144 9.18 1.75 -11.43
N GLN A 145 8.20 0.86 -11.51
CA GLN A 145 8.39 -0.51 -11.04
C GLN A 145 9.53 -1.16 -11.83
N PRO A 146 10.52 -1.77 -11.16
CA PRO A 146 11.60 -2.46 -11.85
C PRO A 146 11.04 -3.64 -12.65
N THR A 147 11.45 -3.75 -13.91
CA THR A 147 11.18 -4.93 -14.72
C THR A 147 11.98 -6.11 -14.20
N ALA A 148 11.31 -7.23 -13.94
CA ALA A 148 11.99 -8.48 -13.64
C ALA A 148 12.94 -8.83 -14.80
N PRO A 149 14.18 -9.28 -14.51
CA PRO A 149 15.09 -9.71 -15.55
C PRO A 149 14.47 -10.90 -16.30
N VAL A 150 14.59 -10.90 -17.62
CA VAL A 150 14.20 -12.04 -18.44
C VAL A 150 15.11 -13.22 -18.08
N SER A 151 14.51 -14.39 -17.79
CA SER A 151 15.29 -15.61 -17.56
C SER A 151 16.17 -15.89 -18.79
N PRO A 152 17.49 -16.10 -18.61
CA PRO A 152 18.36 -16.50 -19.72
C PRO A 152 18.08 -17.94 -20.18
N ILE A 153 17.20 -18.67 -19.49
CA ILE A 153 16.85 -20.06 -19.78
C ILE A 153 15.43 -20.12 -20.35
N VAL A 154 15.30 -20.70 -21.54
CA VAL A 154 14.01 -21.03 -22.17
C VAL A 154 13.86 -22.54 -22.18
N VAL A 155 12.78 -23.05 -21.59
CA VAL A 155 12.48 -24.48 -21.49
C VAL A 155 11.24 -24.80 -22.31
N THR A 156 11.29 -25.91 -23.04
CA THR A 156 10.15 -26.53 -23.74
C THR A 156 10.10 -28.02 -23.39
N ASP A 157 9.09 -28.73 -23.87
CA ASP A 157 8.97 -30.19 -23.65
C ASP A 157 10.14 -31.00 -24.22
N THR A 158 10.88 -30.44 -25.18
CA THR A 158 11.93 -31.13 -25.95
C THR A 158 13.28 -30.41 -25.95
N SER A 159 13.43 -29.29 -25.24
CA SER A 159 14.69 -28.56 -25.19
C SER A 159 14.84 -27.61 -24.01
N VAL A 160 16.10 -27.33 -23.66
CA VAL A 160 16.53 -26.23 -22.80
C VAL A 160 17.53 -25.36 -23.56
N LYS A 161 17.20 -24.08 -23.73
CA LYS A 161 18.05 -23.08 -24.38
C LYS A 161 18.60 -22.11 -23.34
N TYR A 162 19.93 -22.02 -23.27
CA TYR A 162 20.66 -21.08 -22.43
C TYR A 162 21.17 -19.93 -23.30
N VAL A 163 20.72 -18.71 -23.02
CA VAL A 163 21.08 -17.49 -23.75
C VAL A 163 22.12 -16.72 -22.93
N GLY A 164 23.39 -16.86 -23.30
CA GLY A 164 24.48 -16.05 -22.77
C GLY A 164 24.75 -14.83 -23.65
N THR A 165 25.56 -13.90 -23.16
CA THR A 165 25.95 -12.67 -23.89
C THR A 165 26.78 -12.95 -25.15
N SER A 166 27.58 -14.01 -25.14
CA SER A 166 28.52 -14.34 -26.23
C SER A 166 28.18 -15.64 -26.98
N SER A 167 27.26 -16.45 -26.44
CA SER A 167 26.90 -17.73 -27.05
C SER A 167 25.56 -18.23 -26.55
N VAL A 168 24.88 -18.98 -27.41
CA VAL A 168 23.66 -19.70 -27.07
C VAL A 168 23.91 -21.20 -27.09
N ILE A 169 23.60 -21.87 -25.98
CA ILE A 169 23.69 -23.33 -25.86
C ILE A 169 22.28 -23.89 -25.93
N LEU A 170 22.07 -24.87 -26.79
CA LEU A 170 20.83 -25.61 -26.86
C LEU A 170 21.09 -27.06 -26.46
N GLU A 171 20.36 -27.51 -25.47
CA GLU A 171 20.13 -28.91 -25.23
C GLU A 171 18.76 -29.28 -25.83
N GLN A 172 18.70 -30.27 -26.71
CA GLN A 172 17.43 -30.75 -27.27
C GLN A 172 17.43 -32.28 -27.31
N TRP A 173 16.25 -32.87 -27.20
CA TRP A 173 16.08 -34.31 -27.17
C TRP A 173 14.84 -34.74 -27.95
N GLY A 174 14.80 -36.01 -28.31
CA GLY A 174 13.69 -36.58 -29.04
C GLY A 174 13.78 -38.08 -29.16
N THR A 175 12.90 -38.62 -29.99
CA THR A 175 12.90 -40.03 -30.37
C THR A 175 13.22 -40.17 -31.85
N ALA A 176 13.71 -41.34 -32.24
CA ALA A 176 13.84 -41.77 -33.63
C ALA A 176 13.67 -43.29 -33.68
N SER A 177 13.74 -43.88 -34.88
CA SER A 177 13.71 -45.33 -35.02
C SER A 177 14.73 -45.79 -36.05
N ILE A 178 15.43 -46.88 -35.74
CA ILE A 178 16.19 -47.65 -36.72
C ILE A 178 15.22 -48.64 -37.37
N PRO A 179 14.98 -48.57 -38.69
CA PRO A 179 14.06 -49.48 -39.37
C PRO A 179 14.49 -50.94 -39.24
N ALA A 180 13.52 -51.86 -39.28
CA ALA A 180 13.82 -53.27 -39.44
C ALA A 180 14.58 -53.49 -40.76
N SER A 181 15.80 -54.03 -40.67
CA SER A 181 16.64 -54.25 -41.85
C SER A 181 16.60 -55.70 -42.33
N GLY A 182 16.15 -56.64 -41.48
CA GLY A 182 16.31 -58.07 -41.73
C GLY A 182 17.79 -58.51 -41.76
N ALA A 183 18.70 -57.69 -41.25
CA ALA A 183 20.13 -57.93 -41.19
C ALA A 183 20.67 -57.76 -39.75
N GLN A 184 21.92 -58.17 -39.54
CA GLN A 184 22.63 -58.06 -38.26
C GLN A 184 23.13 -56.64 -37.97
N ILE A 185 23.23 -55.82 -39.02
CA ILE A 185 23.59 -54.41 -38.95
C ILE A 185 22.44 -53.61 -39.53
N ALA A 186 22.03 -52.56 -38.82
CA ALA A 186 20.97 -51.66 -39.26
C ALA A 186 21.40 -50.22 -38.99
N THR A 187 20.98 -49.30 -39.85
CA THR A 187 21.24 -47.87 -39.67
C THR A 187 19.95 -47.08 -39.66
N GLY A 188 19.95 -46.01 -38.87
CA GLY A 188 18.87 -45.03 -38.82
C GLY A 188 19.44 -43.61 -38.79
N THR A 189 18.55 -42.63 -38.91
CA THR A 189 18.92 -41.22 -38.94
C THR A 189 18.20 -40.45 -37.85
N ILE A 190 18.94 -39.58 -37.17
CA ILE A 190 18.39 -38.55 -36.28
C ILE A 190 18.48 -37.22 -37.02
N THR A 191 17.38 -36.46 -37.01
CA THR A 191 17.37 -35.06 -37.46
C THR A 191 17.14 -34.17 -36.26
N PHE A 192 18.02 -33.17 -36.06
CA PHE A 192 17.85 -32.20 -34.99
C PHE A 192 16.81 -31.15 -35.40
N PRO A 193 15.75 -30.91 -34.60
CA PRO A 193 14.77 -29.85 -34.88
C PRO A 193 15.41 -28.47 -35.05
N THR A 194 16.44 -28.17 -34.26
CA THR A 194 17.26 -26.97 -34.41
C THR A 194 18.69 -27.35 -34.76
N ALA A 195 19.21 -26.81 -35.87
CA ALA A 195 20.58 -27.01 -36.29
C ALA A 195 21.58 -26.32 -35.34
N TYR A 196 22.68 -27.00 -35.06
CA TYR A 196 23.82 -26.45 -34.32
C TYR A 196 24.77 -25.67 -35.23
N THR A 197 25.57 -24.78 -34.66
CA THR A 197 26.65 -24.08 -35.39
C THR A 197 27.95 -24.86 -35.41
N THR A 198 28.12 -25.77 -34.45
CA THR A 198 29.23 -26.73 -34.35
C THR A 198 28.67 -28.12 -34.08
N VAL A 199 29.39 -29.19 -34.45
CA VAL A 199 28.96 -30.56 -34.15
C VAL A 199 28.65 -30.70 -32.65
N PRO A 200 27.42 -31.09 -32.26
CA PRO A 200 27.02 -31.18 -30.86
C PRO A 200 27.59 -32.43 -30.19
N ASN A 201 27.60 -32.45 -28.86
CA ASN A 201 27.73 -33.69 -28.12
C ASN A 201 26.39 -34.42 -28.17
N LEU A 202 26.38 -35.60 -28.77
CA LEU A 202 25.19 -36.43 -28.96
C LEU A 202 25.27 -37.68 -28.08
N GLN A 203 24.20 -37.95 -27.35
CA GLN A 203 23.96 -39.21 -26.67
C GLN A 203 22.74 -39.88 -27.29
N VAL A 204 22.84 -41.18 -27.54
CA VAL A 204 21.75 -42.00 -28.08
C VAL A 204 21.59 -43.22 -27.20
N THR A 205 20.35 -43.64 -26.97
CA THR A 205 20.04 -44.83 -26.18
C THR A 205 18.89 -45.59 -26.83
N ILE A 206 18.96 -46.90 -26.78
CA ILE A 206 17.85 -47.77 -27.20
C ILE A 206 16.73 -47.63 -26.17
N ASN A 207 15.52 -47.27 -26.64
CA ASN A 207 14.37 -47.25 -25.76
C ASN A 207 13.92 -48.70 -25.54
N LYS A 208 13.83 -49.16 -24.29
CA LYS A 208 13.55 -50.57 -23.97
C LYS A 208 12.21 -51.00 -24.59
N GLY A 209 12.24 -51.88 -25.58
CA GLY A 209 11.07 -52.49 -26.22
C GLY A 209 11.15 -54.02 -26.19
N PRO A 210 10.03 -54.74 -26.37
CA PRO A 210 10.03 -56.19 -26.38
C PRO A 210 10.78 -56.72 -27.61
N GLY A 211 11.71 -57.67 -27.40
CA GLY A 211 12.19 -58.60 -28.43
C GLY A 211 12.57 -57.99 -29.78
N VAL A 212 13.48 -57.01 -29.81
CA VAL A 212 13.97 -56.38 -31.06
C VAL A 212 14.59 -57.40 -32.04
N VAL A 213 15.00 -58.56 -31.52
CA VAL A 213 15.28 -59.78 -32.28
C VAL A 213 14.56 -60.98 -31.66
N ALA A 214 14.39 -62.06 -32.43
CA ALA A 214 13.57 -63.23 -32.09
C ALA A 214 13.90 -63.95 -30.76
N ALA A 215 15.10 -63.76 -30.19
CA ALA A 215 15.51 -64.35 -28.91
C ALA A 215 15.66 -63.32 -27.77
N GLY A 216 15.23 -62.07 -27.95
CA GLY A 216 15.21 -61.07 -26.88
C GLY A 216 16.53 -60.37 -26.58
N PHE A 217 17.56 -60.52 -27.42
CA PHE A 217 18.83 -59.82 -27.29
C PHE A 217 18.72 -58.32 -27.61
N ILE A 218 19.62 -57.52 -27.04
CA ILE A 218 19.77 -56.08 -27.31
C ILE A 218 21.18 -55.89 -27.88
N GLY A 219 21.28 -55.47 -29.14
CA GLY A 219 22.56 -55.14 -29.78
C GLY A 219 23.16 -53.83 -29.31
N ASP A 220 24.42 -53.60 -29.69
CA ASP A 220 25.14 -52.36 -29.37
C ASP A 220 24.66 -51.21 -30.26
N ILE A 221 24.75 -49.98 -29.76
CA ILE A 221 24.40 -48.77 -30.48
C ILE A 221 25.63 -47.89 -30.69
N GLY A 222 25.98 -47.71 -31.95
CA GLY A 222 27.02 -46.80 -32.39
C GLY A 222 26.45 -45.52 -32.99
N VAL A 223 27.27 -44.46 -32.98
CA VAL A 223 26.99 -43.21 -33.70
C VAL A 223 28.10 -42.99 -34.73
N PRO A 224 28.00 -43.59 -35.94
CA PRO A 224 29.06 -43.53 -36.93
C PRO A 224 29.38 -42.12 -37.43
N SER A 225 28.39 -41.21 -37.41
CA SER A 225 28.59 -39.82 -37.82
C SER A 225 27.62 -38.88 -37.13
N VAL A 226 28.11 -37.70 -36.78
CA VAL A 226 27.31 -36.59 -36.24
C VAL A 226 27.61 -35.35 -37.06
N SER A 227 26.58 -34.64 -37.48
CA SER A 227 26.66 -33.34 -38.15
C SER A 227 26.00 -32.27 -37.29
N THR A 228 25.96 -31.03 -37.79
CA THR A 228 25.23 -29.94 -37.15
C THR A 228 23.71 -30.07 -37.25
N THR A 229 23.19 -30.88 -38.17
CA THR A 229 21.75 -31.01 -38.46
C THR A 229 21.18 -32.36 -38.09
N GLY A 230 22.01 -33.34 -37.74
CA GLY A 230 21.57 -34.68 -37.41
C GLY A 230 22.72 -35.64 -37.13
N ALA A 231 22.41 -36.93 -37.13
CA ALA A 231 23.38 -37.99 -36.96
C ALA A 231 22.91 -39.27 -37.65
N THR A 232 23.88 -40.11 -38.02
CA THR A 232 23.61 -41.51 -38.34
C THR A 232 23.81 -42.33 -37.08
N VAL A 233 22.89 -43.24 -36.82
CA VAL A 233 22.98 -44.25 -35.75
C VAL A 233 23.09 -45.62 -36.38
N ALA A 234 23.95 -46.46 -35.81
CA ALA A 234 24.09 -47.85 -36.21
C ALA A 234 23.74 -48.74 -35.04
N TRP A 235 23.06 -49.82 -35.34
CA TRP A 235 22.82 -50.92 -34.43
C TRP A 235 23.54 -52.15 -34.97
N ASP A 236 24.26 -52.84 -34.08
CA ASP A 236 25.10 -53.98 -34.43
C ASP A 236 24.94 -55.13 -33.42
N LEU A 237 24.76 -56.35 -33.93
CA LEU A 237 24.75 -57.60 -33.19
C LEU A 237 25.89 -58.56 -33.57
N GLY A 238 26.85 -58.11 -34.37
CA GLY A 238 28.02 -58.86 -34.84
C GLY A 238 29.09 -59.07 -33.76
N VAL A 239 28.70 -59.54 -32.57
CA VAL A 239 29.58 -59.69 -31.39
C VAL A 239 30.27 -61.07 -31.31
N ASP A 240 30.28 -61.86 -32.41
CA ASP A 240 30.75 -63.25 -32.46
C ASP A 240 31.47 -63.56 -33.81
N ASP A 241 32.68 -64.14 -33.75
CA ASP A 241 33.51 -64.58 -34.88
C ASP A 241 32.86 -65.67 -35.77
N VAL A 242 31.80 -66.32 -35.29
CA VAL A 242 31.08 -67.43 -35.95
C VAL A 242 29.72 -67.00 -36.53
N ARG A 243 29.36 -65.71 -36.44
CA ARG A 243 28.16 -65.08 -37.06
C ARG A 243 26.82 -65.79 -36.81
N SER A 244 26.62 -66.40 -35.64
CA SER A 244 25.43 -67.22 -35.35
C SER A 244 24.18 -66.45 -34.89
N MET A 245 24.15 -65.10 -34.96
CA MET A 245 23.14 -64.28 -34.27
C MET A 245 22.03 -63.68 -35.15
N TYR A 246 20.93 -63.34 -34.47
CA TYR A 246 19.61 -62.94 -35.01
C TYR A 246 19.60 -61.59 -35.74
N ASN A 247 18.71 -61.46 -36.73
CA ASN A 247 18.50 -60.23 -37.50
C ASN A 247 17.55 -59.25 -36.81
N LEU A 248 17.69 -57.94 -37.09
CA LEU A 248 16.70 -56.93 -36.69
C LEU A 248 15.40 -57.11 -37.49
N THR A 249 14.43 -57.78 -36.89
CA THR A 249 13.15 -58.08 -37.54
C THR A 249 12.04 -57.06 -37.24
N SER A 250 12.25 -56.19 -36.24
CA SER A 250 11.30 -55.14 -35.86
C SER A 250 12.00 -53.77 -35.74
N PRO A 251 11.32 -52.65 -36.04
CA PRO A 251 11.90 -51.33 -35.85
C PRO A 251 12.36 -51.11 -34.41
N LEU A 252 13.57 -50.56 -34.25
CA LEU A 252 14.17 -50.29 -32.96
C LEU A 252 13.90 -48.83 -32.57
N PRO A 253 13.08 -48.56 -31.54
CA PRO A 253 12.90 -47.20 -31.05
C PRO A 253 14.14 -46.74 -30.28
N ILE A 254 14.59 -45.51 -30.55
CA ILE A 254 15.72 -44.88 -29.88
C ILE A 254 15.31 -43.52 -29.31
N MET A 255 15.98 -43.13 -28.24
CA MET A 255 15.95 -41.77 -27.70
C MET A 255 17.30 -41.13 -27.92
N TRP A 256 17.31 -39.82 -28.11
CA TRP A 256 18.54 -39.07 -28.30
C TRP A 256 18.48 -37.74 -27.56
N ARG A 257 19.66 -37.26 -27.14
CA ARG A 257 19.87 -35.96 -26.49
C ARG A 257 21.13 -35.35 -27.08
N ALA A 258 21.02 -34.13 -27.58
CA ALA A 258 22.13 -33.38 -28.14
C ALA A 258 22.33 -32.07 -27.36
N ILE A 259 23.59 -31.70 -27.11
CA ILE A 259 23.95 -30.41 -26.51
C ILE A 259 25.07 -29.74 -27.30
N GLY A 260 24.89 -28.46 -27.62
CA GLY A 260 25.87 -27.72 -28.42
C GLY A 260 25.49 -26.26 -28.62
N LYS A 261 26.33 -25.54 -29.37
CA LYS A 261 26.10 -24.13 -29.73
C LYS A 261 25.10 -24.01 -30.87
N VAL A 262 24.19 -23.05 -30.77
CA VAL A 262 23.27 -22.65 -31.85
C VAL A 262 23.49 -21.18 -32.20
N ALA A 263 22.85 -20.71 -33.26
CA ALA A 263 22.86 -19.30 -33.60
C ALA A 263 22.26 -18.45 -32.45
N SER A 264 22.86 -17.29 -32.20
CA SER A 264 22.40 -16.30 -31.21
C SER A 264 21.05 -15.71 -31.58
#